data_AF-A0A7J9GB16-F1
#
_entry.id   AF-A0A7J9GB16-F1
#
_cell.length_a   1.000
_cell.length_b   1.000
_cell.length_c   1.000
_cell.angle_alpha   90.00
_cell.angle_beta   90.00
_cell.angle_gamma   90.00
#
_symmetry.space_group_name_H-M   'P 1'
#
loop_
_entity.id
_entity.type
_entity.pdbx_description
1 polymer ?
#
loop_
_entity_poly.entity_id
_entity_poly.type
_entity_poly.pdbx_seq_one_letter_code
_entity_poly.pdbx_strand_id
1 'polypeptide(L)'
;MCFVFLLLTSGRVLRGWHQGGVNWTSLPDISKWLEQAGSQHVKSLQLISAFLVISIGLFALFSIESKGKCFQMVRLSFLISGLLVLLHITKYQDYTFSSTNYGATLLVQIIYAILGVATIGTVVALPWVIPFSTSKICPTDNTISPLFLSIHEKFPLVELRDSLYVIGWAYVLCWCLLQLLLQQPINTTPILLLLLQILAGTLYFARSGTHHKEWVEIAAFYYLGMAGHFALGNTNTIATIDVAGAFIGISSHSTLLSGILMFIITYASPMFILLSLVMYISMKNMAHLVIPEKAGPGDHLMMMLGFSCLVPLVINSILLTAYTVVLLLMQNHLFVWSVFSPKYLYVCATAVCTYIGVFIVAATGFYAYFVLVMRKQKPYSC
;
A
#
# COMPACT_ATOMS: atom_id res chain seq x y z
N MET A 1 7.02 14.72 18.27
CA MET A 1 6.17 14.20 19.37
C MET A 1 4.82 13.69 18.89
N CYS A 2 4.00 14.48 18.19
CA CYS A 2 2.64 14.05 17.79
C CYS A 2 2.57 12.76 16.93
N PHE A 3 3.46 12.59 15.95
CA PHE A 3 3.47 11.36 15.11
C PHE A 3 3.89 10.11 15.87
N VAL A 4 4.89 10.23 16.76
CA VAL A 4 5.32 9.12 17.61
C VAL A 4 4.19 8.71 18.54
N PHE A 5 3.49 9.68 19.14
CA PHE A 5 2.32 9.40 19.96
C PHE A 5 1.24 8.67 19.16
N LEU A 6 0.92 9.14 17.96
CA LEU A 6 -0.06 8.50 17.08
C LEU A 6 0.35 7.08 16.68
N LEU A 7 1.62 6.83 16.35
CA LEU A 7 2.16 5.49 16.05
C LEU A 7 2.02 4.54 17.24
N LEU A 8 2.35 5.02 18.45
CA LEU A 8 2.28 4.21 19.67
C LEU A 8 0.83 3.91 20.07
N THR A 9 -0.07 4.89 20.02
CA THR A 9 -1.48 4.67 20.39
C THR A 9 -2.18 3.76 19.40
N SER A 10 -2.03 4.00 18.09
CA SER A 10 -2.58 3.12 17.06
C SER A 10 -2.00 1.70 17.16
N GLY A 11 -0.70 1.56 17.44
CA GLY A 11 -0.06 0.24 17.60
C GLY A 11 -0.54 -0.50 18.83
N ARG A 12 -0.82 0.21 19.93
CA ARG A 12 -1.43 -0.38 21.13
C ARG A 12 -2.84 -0.88 20.87
N VAL A 13 -3.65 -0.11 20.14
CA VAL A 13 -5.01 -0.51 19.75
C VAL A 13 -4.97 -1.73 18.81
N LEU A 14 -4.13 -1.71 17.76
CA LEU A 14 -3.97 -2.82 16.83
C LEU A 14 -3.53 -4.11 17.52
N ARG A 15 -2.61 -4.03 18.48
CA ARG A 15 -2.16 -5.20 19.27
C ARG A 15 -3.28 -5.80 20.10
N GLY A 16 -4.23 -4.99 20.57
CA GLY A 16 -5.41 -5.43 21.31
C GLY A 16 -6.60 -5.79 20.43
N TRP A 17 -6.50 -5.60 19.10
CA TRP A 17 -7.65 -5.73 18.21
C TRP A 17 -8.06 -7.17 17.96
N HIS A 18 -7.05 -8.03 17.76
CA HIS A 18 -7.18 -9.47 17.66
C HIS A 18 -6.10 -10.11 18.50
N GLN A 19 -6.49 -10.80 19.57
CA GLN A 19 -5.56 -11.55 20.42
C GLN A 19 -5.63 -13.04 20.09
N GLY A 20 -4.85 -13.42 19.09
CA GLY A 20 -4.75 -14.81 18.62
C GLY A 20 -3.83 -15.69 19.48
N GLY A 21 -4.10 -17.01 19.45
CA GLY A 21 -3.30 -18.03 20.12
C GLY A 21 -3.88 -18.50 21.45
N VAL A 22 -3.77 -19.81 21.71
CA VAL A 22 -4.39 -20.49 22.87
C VAL A 22 -4.07 -19.78 24.20
N ASN A 23 -2.83 -19.29 24.35
CA ASN A 23 -2.35 -18.62 25.56
C ASN A 23 -2.97 -17.23 25.82
N TRP A 24 -3.58 -16.61 24.80
CA TRP A 24 -4.14 -15.26 24.89
C TRP A 24 -5.67 -15.25 24.78
N THR A 25 -6.29 -16.43 24.68
CA THR A 25 -7.76 -16.59 24.56
C THR A 25 -8.54 -16.07 25.76
N SER A 26 -7.93 -16.05 26.95
CA SER A 26 -8.53 -15.56 28.19
C SER A 26 -8.50 -14.04 28.34
N LEU A 27 -7.73 -13.33 27.51
CA LEU A 27 -7.66 -11.88 27.55
C LEU A 27 -8.79 -11.26 26.72
N PRO A 28 -9.28 -10.07 27.12
CA PRO A 28 -10.32 -9.37 26.38
C PRO A 28 -9.79 -8.94 25.01
N ASP A 29 -10.51 -9.35 23.96
CA ASP A 29 -10.23 -9.01 22.58
C ASP A 29 -11.19 -7.91 22.11
N ILE A 30 -10.67 -6.81 21.54
CA ILE A 30 -11.53 -5.66 21.14
C ILE A 30 -12.53 -6.10 20.07
N SER A 31 -12.11 -6.97 19.14
CA SER A 31 -12.98 -7.50 18.09
C SER A 31 -14.19 -8.26 18.67
N LYS A 32 -13.94 -9.23 19.55
CA LYS A 32 -14.98 -10.03 20.22
C LYS A 32 -15.88 -9.17 21.11
N TRP A 33 -15.30 -8.19 21.80
CA TRP A 33 -16.08 -7.25 22.60
C TRP A 33 -17.03 -6.44 21.73
N LEU A 34 -16.59 -5.98 20.55
CA LEU A 34 -17.44 -5.24 19.63
C LEU A 34 -18.52 -6.13 18.99
N GLU A 35 -18.19 -7.38 18.67
CA GLU A 35 -19.16 -8.37 18.19
C GLU A 35 -20.25 -8.64 19.23
N GLN A 36 -19.88 -8.75 20.52
CA GLN A 36 -20.81 -8.90 21.63
C GLN A 36 -21.67 -7.64 21.86
N ALA A 37 -21.12 -6.44 21.61
CA ALA A 37 -21.85 -5.19 21.75
C ALA A 37 -23.01 -5.07 20.73
N GLY A 38 -22.91 -5.75 19.59
CA GLY A 38 -23.97 -5.88 18.59
C GLY A 38 -23.59 -5.36 17.21
N SER A 39 -24.27 -5.88 16.18
CA SER A 39 -23.98 -5.60 14.77
C SER A 39 -24.11 -4.11 14.40
N GLN A 40 -24.98 -3.36 15.08
CA GLN A 40 -25.15 -1.92 14.86
C GLN A 40 -23.88 -1.12 15.22
N HIS A 41 -23.16 -1.52 16.28
CA HIS A 41 -21.90 -0.87 16.66
C HIS A 41 -20.78 -1.20 15.67
N VAL A 42 -20.69 -2.46 15.23
CA VAL A 42 -19.72 -2.88 14.19
C VAL A 42 -19.97 -2.10 12.90
N LYS A 43 -21.22 -2.00 12.45
CA LYS A 43 -21.57 -1.28 11.22
C LYS A 43 -21.29 0.22 11.31
N SER A 44 -21.61 0.86 12.44
CA SER A 44 -21.34 2.30 12.60
C SER A 44 -19.83 2.57 12.60
N LEU A 45 -19.04 1.73 13.27
CA LEU A 45 -17.59 1.84 13.28
C LEU A 45 -16.97 1.55 11.90
N GLN A 46 -17.54 0.61 11.15
CA GLN A 46 -17.16 0.32 9.76
C GLN A 46 -17.39 1.54 8.87
N LEU A 47 -18.56 2.18 8.94
CA LEU A 47 -18.90 3.37 8.15
C LEU A 47 -18.00 4.56 8.49
N ILE A 48 -17.76 4.81 9.78
CA ILE A 48 -16.84 5.86 10.23
C ILE A 48 -15.43 5.61 9.68
N SER A 49 -14.95 4.37 9.78
CA SER A 49 -13.60 4.04 9.31
C SER A 49 -13.47 4.16 7.79
N ALA A 50 -14.47 3.69 7.03
CA ALA A 50 -14.53 3.83 5.59
C ALA A 50 -14.54 5.30 5.15
N PHE A 51 -15.37 6.13 5.80
CA PHE A 51 -15.41 7.56 5.55
C PHE A 51 -14.05 8.23 5.80
N LEU A 52 -13.41 7.94 6.94
CA LEU A 52 -12.09 8.50 7.27
C LEU A 52 -11.02 8.08 6.27
N VAL A 53 -10.98 6.81 5.84
CA VAL A 53 -10.04 6.34 4.80
C VAL A 53 -10.23 7.13 3.50
N ILE A 54 -11.47 7.30 3.05
CA ILE A 54 -11.80 8.04 1.82
C ILE A 54 -11.40 9.51 1.99
N SER A 55 -11.75 10.15 3.11
CA SER A 55 -11.40 11.55 3.39
C SER A 55 -9.89 11.79 3.43
N ILE A 56 -9.12 10.93 4.11
CA ILE A 56 -7.66 11.06 4.21
C ILE A 56 -7.01 10.96 2.83
N GLY A 57 -7.35 9.94 2.05
CA GLY A 57 -6.71 9.75 0.75
C GLY A 57 -7.14 10.79 -0.28
N LEU A 58 -8.41 11.24 -0.27
CA LEU A 58 -8.84 12.36 -1.11
C LEU A 58 -8.12 13.65 -0.70
N PHE A 59 -8.05 13.97 0.59
CA PHE A 59 -7.32 15.13 1.08
C PHE A 59 -5.86 15.12 0.63
N ALA A 60 -5.20 13.97 0.68
CA ALA A 60 -3.83 13.81 0.21
C ALA A 60 -3.68 14.03 -1.31
N LEU A 61 -4.61 13.50 -2.12
CA LEU A 61 -4.65 13.74 -3.56
C LEU A 61 -4.97 15.22 -3.90
N PHE A 62 -5.82 15.88 -3.10
CA PHE A 62 -6.20 17.29 -3.27
C PHE A 62 -5.10 18.26 -2.84
N SER A 63 -4.25 17.88 -1.89
CA SER A 63 -3.13 18.71 -1.41
C SER A 63 -2.07 19.00 -2.49
N ILE A 64 -2.12 18.31 -3.63
CA ILE A 64 -1.24 18.54 -4.77
C ILE A 64 -1.80 19.71 -5.60
N GLU A 65 -1.11 20.84 -5.67
CA GLU A 65 -1.58 22.06 -6.36
C GLU A 65 -1.66 21.96 -7.91
N SER A 66 -1.50 20.75 -8.48
CA SER A 66 -1.55 20.54 -9.92
C SER A 66 -2.95 20.77 -10.49
N LYS A 67 -3.06 21.76 -11.40
CA LYS A 67 -4.30 22.14 -12.09
C LYS A 67 -4.60 21.29 -13.35
N GLY A 68 -3.86 20.19 -13.57
CA GLY A 68 -4.03 19.36 -14.76
C GLY A 68 -5.35 18.58 -14.78
N LYS A 69 -6.01 18.53 -15.95
CA LYS A 69 -7.26 17.75 -16.15
C LYS A 69 -7.12 16.28 -15.75
N CYS A 70 -5.95 15.68 -15.99
CA CYS A 70 -5.66 14.30 -15.58
C CYS A 70 -5.71 14.11 -14.06
N PHE A 71 -5.12 15.02 -13.28
CA PHE A 71 -5.17 14.96 -11.81
C PHE A 71 -6.60 15.07 -11.28
N GLN A 72 -7.42 15.93 -11.89
CA GLN A 72 -8.84 16.02 -11.55
C GLN A 72 -9.59 14.73 -11.86
N MET A 73 -9.32 14.10 -13.01
CA MET A 73 -9.90 12.82 -13.38
C MET A 73 -9.54 11.71 -12.39
N VAL A 74 -8.28 11.65 -11.95
CA VAL A 74 -7.81 10.70 -10.92
C VAL A 74 -8.54 10.90 -9.59
N ARG A 75 -8.67 12.16 -9.15
CA ARG A 75 -9.41 12.47 -7.91
C ARG A 75 -10.87 12.03 -7.99
N LEU A 76 -11.52 12.32 -9.13
CA LEU A 76 -12.91 11.96 -9.36
C LEU A 76 -13.11 10.44 -9.39
N SER A 77 -12.21 9.68 -10.03
CA SER A 77 -12.34 8.22 -10.13
C SER A 77 -12.22 7.54 -8.77
N PHE A 78 -11.29 7.97 -7.91
CA PHE A 78 -11.18 7.47 -6.54
C PHE A 78 -12.31 7.93 -5.63
N LEU A 79 -12.84 9.15 -5.82
CA LEU A 79 -14.04 9.62 -5.11
C LEU A 79 -15.26 8.74 -5.46
N ILE A 80 -15.50 8.48 -6.75
CA ILE A 80 -16.60 7.62 -7.21
C ILE A 80 -16.42 6.21 -6.63
N SER A 81 -15.21 5.66 -6.69
CA SER A 81 -14.92 4.33 -6.12
C SER A 81 -15.20 4.27 -4.62
N GLY A 82 -14.79 5.29 -3.86
CA GLY A 82 -15.07 5.37 -2.43
C GLY A 82 -16.56 5.47 -2.11
N LEU A 83 -17.31 6.27 -2.87
CA LEU A 83 -18.77 6.38 -2.71
C LEU A 83 -19.48 5.06 -3.03
N LEU A 84 -19.02 4.33 -4.06
CA LEU A 84 -19.56 3.01 -4.40
C LEU A 84 -19.29 1.97 -3.30
N VAL A 85 -18.10 1.99 -2.68
CA VAL A 85 -17.80 1.12 -1.53
C VAL A 85 -18.72 1.46 -0.35
N LEU A 86 -18.94 2.76 -0.05
CA LEU A 86 -19.85 3.17 1.00
C LEU A 86 -21.31 2.76 0.71
N LEU A 87 -21.74 2.86 -0.56
CA LEU A 87 -23.04 2.37 -1.01
C LEU A 87 -23.17 0.86 -0.82
N HIS A 88 -22.12 0.10 -1.10
CA HIS A 88 -22.11 -1.34 -0.89
C HIS A 88 -22.28 -1.70 0.60
N ILE A 89 -21.49 -1.07 1.47
CA ILE A 89 -21.53 -1.28 2.92
C ILE A 89 -22.92 -0.92 3.49
N THR A 90 -23.50 0.20 3.07
CA THR A 90 -24.81 0.63 3.58
C THR A 90 -25.95 -0.27 3.14
N LYS A 91 -25.95 -0.68 1.86
CA LYS A 91 -27.09 -1.37 1.22
C LYS A 91 -27.06 -2.88 1.33
N TYR A 92 -25.90 -3.53 1.28
CA TYR A 92 -25.81 -4.98 1.10
C TYR A 92 -25.24 -5.74 2.30
N GLN A 93 -24.57 -5.07 3.23
CA GLN A 93 -23.91 -5.74 4.36
C GLN A 93 -24.90 -6.35 5.38
N ASP A 94 -26.10 -5.79 5.54
CA ASP A 94 -27.10 -6.30 6.50
C ASP A 94 -27.85 -7.54 5.99
N TYR A 95 -27.81 -7.81 4.69
CA TYR A 95 -28.57 -8.87 4.04
C TYR A 95 -27.76 -10.16 3.84
N THR A 96 -26.67 -10.34 4.59
CA THR A 96 -25.72 -11.46 4.50
C THR A 96 -26.36 -12.85 4.60
N PHE A 97 -27.64 -12.97 4.99
CA PHE A 97 -28.37 -14.24 5.06
C PHE A 97 -29.63 -14.33 4.17
N SER A 98 -29.97 -13.32 3.36
CA SER A 98 -31.16 -13.37 2.50
C SER A 98 -30.88 -13.01 1.04
N SER A 99 -30.82 -14.06 0.21
CA SER A 99 -30.84 -14.05 -1.26
C SER A 99 -29.55 -13.61 -1.97
N THR A 100 -29.15 -14.45 -2.93
CA THR A 100 -28.20 -14.19 -4.01
C THR A 100 -28.62 -12.96 -4.80
N ASN A 101 -28.28 -11.78 -4.29
CA ASN A 101 -28.61 -10.53 -4.95
C ASN A 101 -27.61 -10.34 -6.10
N TYR A 102 -28.01 -10.72 -7.32
CA TYR A 102 -27.26 -10.46 -8.55
C TYR A 102 -26.74 -9.02 -8.60
N GLY A 103 -27.53 -8.06 -8.12
CA GLY A 103 -27.14 -6.65 -8.02
C GLY A 103 -25.98 -6.35 -7.07
N ALA A 104 -25.82 -7.10 -5.97
CA ALA A 104 -24.68 -6.92 -5.05
C ALA A 104 -23.37 -7.39 -5.70
N THR A 105 -23.43 -8.55 -6.37
CA THR A 105 -22.28 -9.12 -7.11
C THR A 105 -21.88 -8.21 -8.26
N LEU A 106 -22.85 -7.73 -9.02
CA LEU A 106 -22.62 -6.79 -10.13
C LEU A 106 -22.05 -5.46 -9.63
N LEU A 107 -22.52 -4.92 -8.50
CA LEU A 107 -21.95 -3.70 -7.90
C LEU A 107 -20.47 -3.91 -7.52
N VAL A 108 -20.14 -5.03 -6.89
CA VAL A 108 -18.75 -5.37 -6.53
C VAL A 108 -17.87 -5.48 -7.78
N GLN A 109 -18.36 -6.12 -8.85
CA GLN A 109 -17.64 -6.22 -10.11
C GLN A 109 -17.39 -4.86 -10.77
N ILE A 110 -18.38 -3.96 -10.71
CA ILE A 110 -18.22 -2.57 -11.16
C ILE A 110 -17.15 -1.85 -10.33
N ILE A 111 -17.14 -2.04 -9.00
CA ILE A 111 -16.11 -1.46 -8.11
C ILE A 111 -14.73 -1.97 -8.52
N TYR A 112 -14.55 -3.29 -8.72
CA TYR A 112 -13.26 -3.84 -9.17
C TYR A 112 -12.80 -3.25 -10.51
N ALA A 113 -13.71 -3.12 -11.48
CA ALA A 113 -13.39 -2.57 -12.79
C ALA A 113 -12.96 -1.10 -12.70
N ILE A 114 -13.73 -0.26 -12.00
CA ILE A 114 -13.42 1.16 -11.85
C ILE A 114 -12.10 1.35 -11.10
N LEU A 115 -11.87 0.59 -10.02
CA LEU A 115 -10.68 0.70 -9.19
C LEU A 115 -9.42 0.26 -9.94
N GLY A 116 -9.51 -0.83 -10.70
CA GLY A 116 -8.43 -1.31 -11.57
C GLY A 116 -8.11 -0.34 -12.69
N VAL A 117 -9.13 0.17 -13.40
CA VAL A 117 -8.93 1.16 -14.48
C VAL A 117 -8.36 2.47 -13.92
N ALA A 118 -8.83 2.93 -12.76
CA ALA A 118 -8.32 4.12 -12.11
C ALA A 118 -6.83 3.99 -11.77
N THR A 119 -6.41 2.88 -11.17
CA THR A 119 -5.00 2.66 -10.79
C THR A 119 -4.08 2.41 -11.98
N ILE A 120 -4.46 1.54 -12.91
CA ILE A 120 -3.65 1.29 -14.10
C ILE A 120 -3.55 2.56 -14.94
N GLY A 121 -4.66 3.28 -15.08
CA GLY A 121 -4.71 4.58 -15.74
C GLY A 121 -3.80 5.62 -15.10
N THR A 122 -3.73 5.70 -13.76
CA THR A 122 -2.82 6.64 -13.07
C THR A 122 -1.35 6.28 -13.30
N VAL A 123 -1.00 5.00 -13.16
CA VAL A 123 0.38 4.52 -13.32
C VAL A 123 0.89 4.80 -14.74
N VAL A 124 0.06 4.51 -15.75
CA VAL A 124 0.45 4.65 -17.16
C VAL A 124 0.38 6.11 -17.63
N ALA A 125 -0.70 6.84 -17.36
CA ALA A 125 -0.91 8.16 -17.95
C ALA A 125 -0.09 9.27 -17.25
N LEU A 126 0.10 9.19 -15.94
CA LEU A 126 0.60 10.32 -15.17
C LEU A 126 2.06 10.71 -15.51
N PRO A 127 3.01 9.78 -15.69
CA PRO A 127 4.39 10.13 -16.09
C PRO A 127 4.46 10.85 -17.45
N TRP A 128 3.45 10.68 -18.32
CA TRP A 128 3.37 11.35 -19.62
C TRP A 128 2.75 12.75 -19.55
N VAL A 129 1.80 12.97 -18.64
CA VAL A 129 0.94 14.16 -18.63
C VAL A 129 1.44 15.27 -17.70
N ILE A 130 2.34 14.97 -16.75
CA ILE A 130 2.89 15.99 -15.85
C ILE A 130 3.60 17.07 -16.68
N PRO A 131 3.12 18.33 -16.67
CA PRO A 131 3.70 19.39 -17.47
C PRO A 131 5.10 19.73 -16.96
N PHE A 132 6.01 19.99 -17.88
CA PHE A 132 7.29 20.59 -17.53
C PHE A 132 7.02 21.96 -16.91
N SER A 133 7.51 22.19 -15.69
CA SER A 133 7.51 23.54 -15.12
C SER A 133 8.59 24.36 -15.83
N THR A 134 8.37 24.68 -17.10
CA THR A 134 9.18 25.68 -17.80
C THR A 134 8.77 27.03 -17.25
N SER A 135 9.54 27.59 -16.30
CA SER A 135 9.63 29.04 -16.29
C SER A 135 10.29 29.42 -17.62
N LYS A 136 9.49 29.92 -18.58
CA LYS A 136 10.00 30.53 -19.80
C LYS A 136 10.85 31.73 -19.38
N ILE A 137 12.17 31.56 -19.34
CA ILE A 137 13.11 32.67 -19.43
C ILE A 137 13.84 32.45 -20.74
N CYS A 138 13.48 33.25 -21.76
CA CYS A 138 14.25 33.35 -22.98
C CYS A 138 15.70 33.71 -22.61
N PRO A 139 16.72 33.01 -23.11
CA PRO A 139 18.10 33.41 -22.94
C PRO A 139 18.38 34.58 -23.88
N THR A 140 18.01 35.79 -23.47
CA THR A 140 18.69 37.00 -23.93
C THR A 140 19.71 37.35 -22.86
N ASP A 141 20.88 36.70 -22.95
CA ASP A 141 22.21 37.25 -22.67
C ASP A 141 23.21 36.12 -22.37
N ASN A 142 24.40 36.22 -22.98
CA ASN A 142 25.44 35.19 -23.08
C ASN A 142 26.23 34.93 -21.77
N THR A 143 25.57 34.87 -20.63
CA THR A 143 26.19 34.49 -19.34
C THR A 143 25.44 33.32 -18.73
N ILE A 144 25.76 32.12 -19.20
CA ILE A 144 25.32 30.86 -18.58
C ILE A 144 25.99 30.76 -17.21
N SER A 145 25.29 31.24 -16.18
CA SER A 145 25.71 31.07 -14.79
C SER A 145 25.65 29.58 -14.40
N PRO A 146 26.60 29.04 -13.61
CA PRO A 146 26.56 27.66 -13.11
C PRO A 146 25.25 27.33 -12.36
N LEU A 147 24.55 28.35 -11.87
CA LEU A 147 23.21 28.24 -11.29
C LEU A 147 22.19 27.68 -12.30
N PHE A 148 22.23 28.11 -13.57
CA PHE A 148 21.27 27.71 -14.60
C PHE A 148 21.41 26.22 -15.00
N LEU A 149 22.65 25.71 -15.01
CA LEU A 149 22.94 24.30 -15.29
C LEU A 149 22.47 23.40 -14.13
N SER A 150 22.70 23.83 -12.88
CA SER A 150 22.21 23.15 -11.67
C SER A 150 20.66 23.11 -11.57
N ILE A 151 20.01 24.12 -12.13
CA ILE A 151 18.55 24.24 -12.18
C ILE A 151 17.98 23.25 -13.21
N HIS A 152 18.60 23.14 -14.40
CA HIS A 152 18.16 22.23 -15.46
C HIS A 152 18.26 20.74 -15.07
N GLU A 153 19.25 20.37 -14.25
CA GLU A 153 19.37 19.00 -13.72
C GLU A 153 18.37 18.66 -12.60
N LYS A 154 17.88 19.66 -11.85
CA LYS A 154 16.96 19.45 -10.71
C LYS A 154 15.50 19.28 -11.13
N PHE A 155 15.06 19.92 -12.22
CA PHE A 155 13.68 19.83 -12.71
C PHE A 155 13.16 18.40 -12.99
N PRO A 156 13.90 17.50 -13.69
CA PRO A 156 13.38 16.17 -14.01
C PRO A 156 13.15 15.28 -12.76
N LEU A 157 13.93 15.47 -11.70
CA LEU A 157 13.78 14.70 -10.46
C LEU A 157 12.56 15.15 -9.65
N VAL A 158 12.22 16.43 -9.72
CA VAL A 158 10.99 16.98 -9.12
C VAL A 158 9.74 16.42 -9.81
N GLU A 159 9.76 16.31 -11.15
CA GLU A 159 8.65 15.71 -11.91
C GLU A 159 8.49 14.21 -11.62
N LEU A 160 9.59 13.46 -11.57
CA LEU A 160 9.58 12.05 -11.17
C LEU A 160 8.94 11.87 -9.81
N ARG A 161 9.36 12.68 -8.84
CA ARG A 161 8.87 12.66 -7.47
C ARG A 161 7.37 12.93 -7.41
N ASP A 162 6.89 13.98 -8.06
CA ASP A 162 5.47 14.35 -8.03
C ASP A 162 4.61 13.27 -8.72
N SER A 163 5.13 12.62 -9.77
CA SER A 163 4.49 11.47 -10.41
C SER A 163 4.38 10.26 -9.46
N LEU A 164 5.47 9.89 -8.81
CA LEU A 164 5.53 8.76 -7.88
C LEU A 164 4.68 9.03 -6.63
N TYR A 165 4.55 10.28 -6.19
CA TYR A 165 3.70 10.64 -5.06
C TYR A 165 2.23 10.29 -5.33
N VAL A 166 1.72 10.72 -6.49
CA VAL A 166 0.32 10.49 -6.89
C VAL A 166 0.07 9.02 -7.17
N ILE A 167 1.01 8.34 -7.85
CA ILE A 167 0.94 6.90 -8.10
C ILE A 167 0.93 6.13 -6.78
N GLY A 168 1.78 6.51 -5.82
CA GLY A 168 1.82 5.92 -4.49
C GLY A 168 0.50 6.09 -3.75
N TRP A 169 -0.10 7.28 -3.76
CA TRP A 169 -1.43 7.50 -3.18
C TRP A 169 -2.54 6.75 -3.89
N ALA A 170 -2.45 6.59 -5.22
CA ALA A 170 -3.38 5.77 -5.98
C ALA A 170 -3.33 4.30 -5.56
N TYR A 171 -2.13 3.76 -5.31
CA TYR A 171 -1.96 2.41 -4.77
C TYR A 171 -2.50 2.26 -3.35
N VAL A 172 -2.16 3.20 -2.46
CA VAL A 172 -2.64 3.22 -1.07
C VAL A 172 -4.17 3.25 -1.04
N LEU A 173 -4.80 4.16 -1.79
CA LEU A 173 -6.25 4.28 -1.86
C LEU A 173 -6.93 3.07 -2.48
N CYS A 174 -6.40 2.57 -3.59
CA CYS A 174 -6.91 1.36 -4.23
C CYS A 174 -6.88 0.18 -3.27
N TRP A 175 -5.75 -0.06 -2.63
CA TRP A 175 -5.60 -1.17 -1.70
C TRP A 175 -6.54 -1.03 -0.51
N CYS A 176 -6.63 0.16 0.10
CA CYS A 176 -7.58 0.42 1.18
C CYS A 176 -9.03 0.17 0.75
N LEU A 177 -9.47 0.71 -0.38
CA LEU A 177 -10.85 0.52 -0.87
C LEU A 177 -11.15 -0.95 -1.20
N LEU A 178 -10.18 -1.66 -1.77
CA LEU A 178 -10.29 -3.09 -2.03
C LEU A 178 -10.44 -3.89 -0.72
N GLN A 179 -9.62 -3.58 0.29
CA GLN A 179 -9.67 -4.28 1.57
C GLN A 179 -10.93 -3.92 2.38
N LEU A 180 -11.44 -2.68 2.28
CA LEU A 180 -12.73 -2.29 2.86
C LEU A 180 -13.91 -3.09 2.27
N LEU A 181 -13.78 -3.57 1.04
CA LEU A 181 -14.78 -4.40 0.37
C LEU A 181 -14.64 -5.88 0.70
N LEU A 182 -13.40 -6.37 0.80
CA LEU A 182 -13.10 -7.79 0.93
C LEU A 182 -13.02 -8.29 2.37
N GLN A 183 -12.53 -7.47 3.30
CA GLN A 183 -12.33 -7.87 4.69
C GLN A 183 -13.64 -7.90 5.46
N GLN A 184 -13.66 -8.69 6.53
CA GLN A 184 -14.75 -8.68 7.48
C GLN A 184 -15.01 -7.27 8.03
N PRO A 185 -16.27 -6.89 8.30
CA PRO A 185 -16.61 -5.54 8.76
C PRO A 185 -15.86 -5.12 10.04
N ILE A 186 -15.55 -6.09 10.92
CA ILE A 186 -14.75 -5.87 12.13
C ILE A 186 -13.30 -5.44 11.85
N ASN A 187 -12.75 -5.85 10.70
CA ASN A 187 -11.38 -5.57 10.27
C ASN A 187 -11.22 -4.24 9.51
N THR A 188 -12.31 -3.49 9.33
CA THR A 188 -12.27 -2.18 8.67
C THR A 188 -11.51 -1.13 9.47
N THR A 189 -11.56 -1.19 10.80
CA THR A 189 -10.84 -0.23 11.65
C THR A 189 -9.33 -0.51 11.73
N PRO A 190 -8.85 -1.77 11.81
CA PRO A 190 -7.44 -2.06 11.64
C PRO A 190 -6.86 -1.52 10.34
N ILE A 191 -7.59 -1.58 9.23
CA ILE A 191 -7.14 -1.01 7.95
C ILE A 191 -6.92 0.51 8.08
N LEU A 192 -7.86 1.24 8.71
CA LEU A 192 -7.70 2.66 9.00
C LEU A 192 -6.49 2.92 9.90
N LEU A 193 -6.32 2.15 10.98
CA LEU A 193 -5.19 2.32 11.90
C LEU A 193 -3.85 2.04 11.22
N LEU A 194 -3.78 1.03 10.34
CA LEU A 194 -2.61 0.76 9.52
C LEU A 194 -2.31 1.92 8.56
N LEU A 195 -3.33 2.49 7.90
CA LEU A 195 -3.16 3.68 7.06
C LEU A 195 -2.60 4.85 7.86
N LEU A 196 -3.13 5.08 9.06
CA LEU A 196 -2.65 6.12 9.98
C LEU A 196 -1.20 5.87 10.43
N GLN A 197 -0.82 4.63 10.67
CA GLN A 197 0.57 4.27 11.02
C GLN A 197 1.53 4.49 9.86
N ILE A 198 1.14 4.10 8.64
CA ILE A 198 1.94 4.36 7.44
C ILE A 198 2.12 5.86 7.24
N LEU A 199 1.04 6.64 7.32
CA LEU A 199 1.11 8.08 7.14
C LEU A 199 1.94 8.77 8.24
N ALA A 200 1.73 8.40 9.50
CA ALA A 200 2.49 8.98 10.61
C ALA A 200 3.97 8.58 10.56
N GLY A 201 4.28 7.33 10.17
CA GLY A 201 5.65 6.85 9.98
C GLY A 201 6.35 7.59 8.84
N THR A 202 5.69 7.70 7.69
CA THR A 202 6.27 8.38 6.51
C THR A 202 6.50 9.87 6.79
N LEU A 203 5.56 10.56 7.44
CA LEU A 203 5.73 11.95 7.85
C LEU A 203 6.80 12.13 8.93
N TYR A 204 6.93 11.18 9.87
CA TYR A 204 7.97 11.21 10.89
C TYR A 204 9.36 11.08 10.26
N PHE A 205 9.57 10.07 9.40
CA PHE A 205 10.86 9.85 8.73
C PHE A 205 11.20 10.94 7.71
N ALA A 206 10.20 11.53 7.05
CA ALA A 206 10.41 12.69 6.19
C ALA A 206 10.87 13.93 6.98
N ARG A 207 10.35 14.15 8.19
CA ARG A 207 10.75 15.27 9.07
C ARG A 207 12.06 15.02 9.81
N SER A 208 12.39 13.77 10.10
CA SER A 208 13.58 13.40 10.87
C SER A 208 14.89 13.50 10.07
N GLY A 209 14.83 13.78 8.77
CA GLY A 209 16.01 13.96 7.92
C GLY A 209 16.96 12.75 7.92
N THR A 210 18.26 13.01 8.10
CA THR A 210 19.38 12.05 8.03
C THR A 210 19.64 11.28 9.33
N HIS A 211 18.88 11.51 10.40
CA HIS A 211 19.16 10.89 11.71
C HIS A 211 19.06 9.36 11.70
N HIS A 212 18.31 8.79 10.76
CA HIS A 212 18.09 7.35 10.66
C HIS A 212 18.58 6.84 9.30
N LYS A 213 19.19 5.65 9.29
CA LYS A 213 19.59 4.99 8.04
C LYS A 213 18.35 4.49 7.31
N GLU A 214 18.26 4.71 6.01
CA GLU A 214 17.07 4.36 5.19
C GLU A 214 16.65 2.89 5.32
N TRP A 215 17.63 1.98 5.42
CA TRP A 215 17.33 0.55 5.58
C TRP A 215 16.60 0.23 6.88
N VAL A 216 16.82 1.01 7.95
CA VAL A 216 16.12 0.86 9.24
C VAL A 216 14.67 1.32 9.09
N GLU A 217 14.45 2.42 8.38
CA GLU A 217 13.11 2.98 8.12
C GLU A 217 12.27 1.99 7.31
N ILE A 218 12.83 1.42 6.25
CA ILE A 218 12.17 0.42 5.41
C ILE A 218 11.93 -0.89 6.18
N ALA A 219 12.89 -1.33 7.00
CA ALA A 219 12.71 -2.51 7.84
C ALA A 219 11.57 -2.29 8.86
N ALA A 220 11.47 -1.10 9.45
CA ALA A 220 10.38 -0.75 10.37
C ALA A 220 9.01 -0.82 9.67
N PHE A 221 8.89 -0.29 8.45
CA PHE A 221 7.67 -0.44 7.66
C PHE A 221 7.36 -1.91 7.34
N TYR A 222 8.36 -2.69 6.93
CA TYR A 222 8.16 -4.11 6.64
C TYR A 222 7.62 -4.87 7.87
N TYR A 223 8.22 -4.68 9.04
CA TYR A 223 7.73 -5.29 10.28
C TYR A 223 6.36 -4.76 10.70
N LEU A 224 6.03 -3.49 10.40
CA LEU A 224 4.69 -2.96 10.59
C LEU A 224 3.65 -3.73 9.75
N GLY A 225 3.98 -4.10 8.50
CA GLY A 225 3.10 -4.92 7.66
C GLY A 225 2.94 -6.35 8.18
N MET A 226 4.02 -6.94 8.68
CA MET A 226 3.97 -8.26 9.32
C MET A 226 3.17 -8.24 10.62
N ALA A 227 3.28 -7.17 11.42
CA ALA A 227 2.46 -6.99 12.62
C ALA A 227 0.97 -6.81 12.26
N GLY A 228 0.69 -6.04 11.20
CA GLY A 228 -0.67 -5.83 10.72
C GLY A 228 -1.34 -7.09 10.16
N HIS A 229 -0.58 -8.07 9.65
CA HIS A 229 -1.11 -9.39 9.27
C HIS A 229 -1.82 -10.06 10.45
N PHE A 230 -1.20 -10.06 11.63
CA PHE A 230 -1.80 -10.59 12.86
C PHE A 230 -2.88 -9.67 13.43
N ALA A 231 -2.72 -8.35 13.29
CA ALA A 231 -3.73 -7.38 13.75
C ALA A 231 -5.05 -7.43 12.96
N LEU A 232 -5.06 -8.09 11.79
CA LEU A 232 -6.27 -8.42 11.02
C LEU A 232 -6.90 -9.77 11.41
N GLY A 233 -6.37 -10.45 12.43
CA GLY A 233 -6.93 -11.70 12.95
C GLY A 233 -6.38 -12.97 12.28
N ASN A 234 -5.45 -12.83 11.33
CA ASN A 234 -4.78 -13.98 10.76
C ASN A 234 -3.88 -14.64 11.80
N THR A 235 -3.79 -15.96 11.73
CA THR A 235 -2.76 -16.75 12.40
C THR A 235 -2.02 -17.54 11.33
N ASN A 236 -0.81 -18.01 11.63
CA ASN A 236 -0.08 -18.94 10.73
C ASN A 236 -0.70 -20.35 10.77
N THR A 237 -2.03 -20.44 10.72
CA THR A 237 -2.83 -21.65 10.67
C THR A 237 -3.88 -21.51 9.57
N ILE A 238 -4.05 -22.57 8.78
CA ILE A 238 -4.94 -22.59 7.60
C ILE A 238 -6.39 -22.27 7.98
N ALA A 239 -6.79 -22.53 9.23
CA ALA A 239 -8.13 -22.27 9.74
C ALA A 239 -8.51 -20.78 9.77
N THR A 240 -7.54 -19.86 9.78
CA THR A 240 -7.80 -18.42 9.82
C THR A 240 -7.90 -17.75 8.45
N ILE A 241 -7.74 -18.51 7.36
CA ILE A 241 -7.88 -17.99 6.02
C ILE A 241 -9.36 -17.73 5.73
N ASP A 242 -9.70 -16.49 5.39
CA ASP A 242 -11.09 -16.09 5.09
C ASP A 242 -11.52 -16.56 3.69
N VAL A 243 -12.13 -17.75 3.66
CA VAL A 243 -12.71 -18.32 2.44
C VAL A 243 -13.98 -17.59 2.02
N ALA A 244 -14.75 -17.04 2.97
CA ALA A 244 -16.02 -16.37 2.66
C ALA A 244 -15.78 -15.05 1.91
N GLY A 245 -14.82 -14.25 2.38
CA GLY A 245 -14.39 -13.03 1.69
C GLY A 245 -13.88 -13.28 0.27
N ALA A 246 -13.26 -14.45 0.03
CA ALA A 246 -12.71 -14.82 -1.27
C ALA A 246 -13.77 -15.01 -2.38
N PHE A 247 -15.05 -15.11 -2.03
CA PHE A 247 -16.15 -15.23 -3.00
C PHE A 247 -16.90 -13.91 -3.24
N ILE A 248 -16.48 -12.80 -2.62
CA ILE A 248 -17.10 -11.48 -2.82
C ILE A 248 -16.89 -11.01 -4.26
N GLY A 249 -17.98 -10.96 -5.04
CA GLY A 249 -17.98 -10.54 -6.44
C GLY A 249 -17.78 -11.65 -7.48
N ILE A 250 -17.66 -12.90 -7.05
CA ILE A 250 -17.52 -14.06 -7.94
C ILE A 250 -18.91 -14.61 -8.29
N SER A 251 -19.26 -14.62 -9.59
CA SER A 251 -20.56 -15.12 -10.07
C SER A 251 -20.55 -16.62 -10.40
N SER A 252 -19.42 -17.16 -10.85
CA SER A 252 -19.23 -18.59 -11.14
C SER A 252 -18.10 -19.17 -10.31
N HIS A 253 -18.30 -20.37 -9.76
CA HIS A 253 -17.29 -21.02 -8.94
C HIS A 253 -15.98 -21.20 -9.73
N SER A 254 -14.96 -20.42 -9.39
CA SER A 254 -13.62 -20.47 -9.97
C SER A 254 -12.60 -20.55 -8.85
N THR A 255 -11.87 -21.66 -8.80
CA THR A 255 -10.84 -21.93 -7.78
C THR A 255 -9.65 -20.99 -7.88
N LEU A 256 -9.29 -20.58 -9.10
CA LEU A 256 -8.17 -19.67 -9.33
C LEU A 256 -8.50 -18.25 -8.85
N LEU A 257 -9.68 -17.73 -9.20
CA LEU A 257 -10.06 -16.37 -8.85
C LEU A 257 -10.26 -16.22 -7.33
N SER A 258 -10.94 -17.18 -6.70
CA SER A 258 -11.08 -17.19 -5.24
C SER A 258 -9.73 -17.38 -4.54
N GLY A 259 -8.83 -18.19 -5.08
CA GLY A 259 -7.45 -18.32 -4.57
C GLY A 259 -6.68 -16.99 -4.59
N ILE A 260 -6.81 -16.20 -5.65
CA ILE A 260 -6.19 -14.87 -5.75
C ILE A 260 -6.80 -13.90 -4.72
N LEU A 261 -8.14 -13.84 -4.59
CA LEU A 261 -8.80 -12.99 -3.60
C LEU A 261 -8.42 -13.40 -2.17
N MET A 262 -8.36 -14.70 -1.90
CA MET A 262 -7.94 -15.25 -0.61
C MET A 262 -6.50 -14.83 -0.26
N PHE A 263 -5.59 -14.83 -1.23
CA PHE A 263 -4.24 -14.32 -1.07
C PHE A 263 -4.24 -12.81 -0.78
N ILE A 264 -5.04 -12.02 -1.50
CA ILE A 264 -5.20 -10.57 -1.31
C ILE A 264 -5.74 -10.25 0.09
N ILE A 265 -6.69 -11.04 0.61
CA ILE A 265 -7.27 -10.87 1.94
C ILE A 265 -6.26 -11.27 3.03
N THR A 266 -5.62 -12.42 2.89
CA THR A 266 -4.68 -12.95 3.90
C THR A 266 -3.43 -12.08 4.03
N TYR A 267 -2.87 -11.63 2.90
CA TYR A 267 -1.67 -10.79 2.84
C TYR A 267 -1.99 -9.31 2.68
N ALA A 268 -3.19 -8.89 3.12
CA ALA A 268 -3.67 -7.52 3.05
C ALA A 268 -2.67 -6.50 3.61
N SER A 269 -2.18 -6.72 4.84
CA SER A 269 -1.28 -5.76 5.49
C SER A 269 0.16 -5.74 4.93
N PRO A 270 0.84 -6.89 4.70
CA PRO A 270 2.15 -6.89 4.07
C PRO A 270 2.16 -6.24 2.68
N MET A 271 1.17 -6.55 1.83
CA MET A 271 1.04 -5.88 0.53
C MET A 271 0.77 -4.39 0.65
N PHE A 272 -0.05 -3.99 1.63
CA PHE A 272 -0.37 -2.58 1.84
C PHE A 272 0.89 -1.74 2.10
N ILE A 273 1.79 -2.25 2.93
CA ILE A 273 3.08 -1.61 3.18
C ILE A 273 3.94 -1.56 1.92
N LEU A 274 4.09 -2.68 1.21
CA LEU A 274 4.92 -2.75 0.01
C LEU A 274 4.44 -1.75 -1.05
N LEU A 275 3.13 -1.65 -1.27
CA LEU A 275 2.54 -0.66 -2.17
C LEU A 275 2.75 0.78 -1.69
N SER A 276 2.68 1.02 -0.38
CA SER A 276 2.92 2.34 0.22
C SER A 276 4.38 2.81 0.12
N LEU A 277 5.34 1.91 -0.17
CA LEU A 277 6.74 2.29 -0.36
C LEU A 277 6.93 3.24 -1.54
N VAL A 278 6.09 3.18 -2.58
CA VAL A 278 6.14 4.14 -3.71
C VAL A 278 5.88 5.57 -3.23
N MET A 279 4.87 5.74 -2.37
CA MET A 279 4.57 7.03 -1.72
C MET A 279 5.72 7.46 -0.80
N TYR A 280 6.26 6.52 -0.01
CA TYR A 280 7.38 6.79 0.89
C TYR A 280 8.63 7.27 0.16
N ILE A 281 9.03 6.58 -0.92
CA ILE A 281 10.19 6.96 -1.75
C ILE A 281 10.04 8.41 -2.23
N SER A 282 8.85 8.77 -2.73
CA SER A 282 8.59 10.13 -3.19
C SER A 282 8.69 11.16 -2.05
N MET A 283 8.12 10.87 -0.88
CA MET A 283 8.15 11.78 0.27
C MET A 283 9.55 11.92 0.88
N LYS A 284 10.36 10.85 0.94
CA LYS A 284 11.74 10.91 1.45
C LYS A 284 12.63 11.76 0.54
N ASN A 285 12.44 11.66 -0.78
CA ASN A 285 13.15 12.48 -1.76
C ASN A 285 12.85 13.99 -1.63
N MET A 286 11.69 14.39 -1.09
CA MET A 286 11.41 15.80 -0.77
C MET A 286 12.43 16.36 0.23
N ALA A 287 12.85 15.56 1.22
CA ALA A 287 13.73 15.99 2.30
C ALA A 287 15.23 15.94 1.92
N HIS A 288 15.61 15.08 0.97
CA HIS A 288 17.00 14.81 0.59
C HIS A 288 17.47 15.51 -0.70
N LEU A 289 16.87 16.63 -1.09
CA LEU A 289 17.19 17.36 -2.33
C LEU A 289 18.63 17.98 -2.40
N VAL A 290 19.53 17.55 -1.51
CA VAL A 290 20.97 17.83 -1.52
C VAL A 290 21.68 16.59 -2.08
N ILE A 291 21.76 16.51 -3.40
CA ILE A 291 22.42 15.40 -4.10
C ILE A 291 23.94 15.68 -4.20
N PRO A 292 24.81 14.68 -4.00
CA PRO A 292 26.24 14.79 -4.28
C PRO A 292 26.47 15.00 -5.78
N GLU A 293 27.22 16.06 -6.10
CA GLU A 293 27.49 16.68 -7.40
C GLU A 293 28.10 15.78 -8.52
N LYS A 294 28.13 14.44 -8.37
CA LYS A 294 28.94 13.56 -9.23
C LYS A 294 28.34 12.20 -9.63
N ALA A 295 27.07 11.91 -9.37
CA ALA A 295 26.48 10.62 -9.75
C ALA A 295 25.53 10.76 -10.96
N GLY A 296 25.54 9.76 -11.86
CA GLY A 296 24.69 9.76 -13.04
C GLY A 296 23.20 9.63 -12.67
N PRO A 297 22.28 10.04 -13.55
CA PRO A 297 20.84 9.97 -13.27
C PRO A 297 20.34 8.51 -13.08
N GLY A 298 21.02 7.52 -13.67
CA GLY A 298 20.73 6.10 -13.44
C GLY A 298 21.19 5.59 -12.07
N ASP A 299 22.31 6.10 -11.56
CA ASP A 299 22.85 5.73 -10.25
C ASP A 299 21.94 6.25 -9.12
N HIS A 300 21.31 7.40 -9.32
CA HIS A 300 20.31 7.93 -8.40
C HIS A 300 19.05 7.10 -8.31
N LEU A 301 18.53 6.58 -9.44
CA LEU A 301 17.38 5.67 -9.44
C LEU A 301 17.73 4.37 -8.71
N MET A 302 18.91 3.81 -8.98
CA MET A 302 19.42 2.61 -8.32
C MET A 302 19.57 2.82 -6.82
N MET A 303 20.05 3.98 -6.37
CA MET A 303 20.16 4.31 -4.95
C MET A 303 18.77 4.47 -4.29
N MET A 304 17.85 5.14 -4.98
CA MET A 304 16.49 5.42 -4.51
C MET A 304 15.62 4.15 -4.36
N LEU A 305 15.65 3.26 -5.36
CA LEU A 305 14.89 2.01 -5.34
C LEU A 305 15.64 0.90 -4.58
N GLY A 306 16.97 0.98 -4.52
CA GLY A 306 17.86 -0.06 -4.03
C GLY A 306 17.47 -0.56 -2.65
N PHE A 307 17.49 0.31 -1.64
CA PHE A 307 17.13 -0.10 -0.27
C PHE A 307 15.65 -0.51 -0.16
N SER A 308 14.75 0.23 -0.83
CA SER A 308 13.30 -0.02 -0.78
C SER A 308 12.92 -1.41 -1.30
N CYS A 309 13.69 -1.93 -2.26
CA CYS A 309 13.51 -3.28 -2.81
C CYS A 309 14.35 -4.33 -2.10
N LEU A 310 15.62 -4.02 -1.79
CA LEU A 310 16.59 -4.95 -1.23
C LEU A 310 16.24 -5.37 0.20
N VAL A 311 15.81 -4.43 1.05
CA VAL A 311 15.57 -4.71 2.47
C VAL A 311 14.44 -5.74 2.67
N PRO A 312 13.23 -5.57 2.08
CA PRO A 312 12.19 -6.60 2.16
C PRO A 312 12.65 -7.95 1.59
N LEU A 313 13.39 -7.93 0.48
CA LEU A 313 13.91 -9.14 -0.18
C LEU A 313 14.86 -9.92 0.73
N VAL A 314 15.81 -9.23 1.36
CA VAL A 314 16.82 -9.83 2.24
C VAL A 314 16.17 -10.38 3.50
N ILE A 315 15.30 -9.61 4.17
CA ILE A 315 14.60 -10.06 5.38
C ILE A 315 13.80 -11.33 5.08
N ASN A 316 13.05 -11.33 3.98
CA ASN A 316 12.25 -12.49 3.59
C ASN A 316 13.10 -13.69 3.15
N SER A 317 14.23 -13.46 2.48
CA SER A 317 15.17 -14.53 2.10
C SER A 317 15.81 -15.20 3.32
N ILE A 318 16.19 -14.41 4.33
CA ILE A 318 16.70 -14.92 5.61
C ILE A 318 15.61 -15.75 6.32
N LEU A 319 14.36 -15.26 6.34
CA LEU A 319 13.26 -15.99 6.96
C LEU A 319 12.98 -17.32 6.24
N LEU A 320 12.89 -17.30 4.91
CA LEU A 320 12.65 -18.49 4.10
C LEU A 320 13.75 -19.54 4.30
N THR A 321 15.02 -19.12 4.24
CA THR A 321 16.17 -20.01 4.46
C THR A 321 16.22 -20.57 5.88
N ALA A 322 15.89 -19.78 6.90
CA ALA A 322 15.82 -20.27 8.27
C ALA A 322 14.74 -21.36 8.43
N TYR A 323 13.54 -21.13 7.87
CA TYR A 323 12.45 -22.11 7.95
C TYR A 323 12.71 -23.37 7.11
N THR A 324 13.38 -23.27 5.95
CA THR A 324 13.79 -24.46 5.18
C THR A 324 14.80 -25.30 5.96
N VAL A 325 15.80 -24.67 6.59
CA VAL A 325 16.76 -25.38 7.44
C VAL A 325 16.06 -26.09 8.60
N VAL A 326 15.14 -25.41 9.29
CA VAL A 326 14.36 -26.03 10.40
C VAL A 326 13.54 -27.22 9.91
N LEU A 327 12.91 -27.14 8.73
CA LEU A 327 12.15 -28.27 8.17
C LEU A 327 13.06 -29.45 7.82
N LEU A 328 14.23 -29.20 7.25
CA LEU A 328 15.20 -30.25 6.94
C LEU A 328 15.70 -30.94 8.22
N LEU A 329 15.96 -30.17 9.28
CA LEU A 329 16.36 -30.72 10.58
C LEU A 329 15.24 -31.53 11.26
N MET A 330 14.00 -31.05 11.16
CA MET A 330 12.84 -31.65 11.81
C MET A 330 12.09 -32.66 10.92
N GLN A 331 12.65 -33.06 9.78
CA GLN A 331 11.97 -33.89 8.77
C GLN A 331 11.46 -35.23 9.33
N ASN A 332 12.19 -35.82 10.28
CA ASN A 332 11.84 -37.10 10.90
C ASN A 332 10.98 -36.92 12.17
N HIS A 333 10.69 -35.68 12.56
CA HIS A 333 9.89 -35.39 13.74
C HIS A 333 8.39 -35.53 13.44
N LEU A 334 7.63 -36.12 14.36
CA LEU A 334 6.19 -36.40 14.21
C LEU A 334 5.36 -35.14 13.87
N PHE A 335 5.83 -33.95 14.31
CA PHE A 335 5.17 -32.66 14.10
C PHE A 335 5.50 -31.94 12.78
N VAL A 336 6.30 -32.53 11.89
CA VAL A 336 6.67 -31.89 10.61
C VAL A 336 5.44 -31.49 9.80
N TRP A 337 4.44 -32.39 9.71
CA TRP A 337 3.24 -32.17 8.91
C TRP A 337 2.19 -31.30 9.59
N SER A 338 2.03 -31.40 10.91
CA SER A 338 0.94 -30.73 11.63
C SER A 338 1.29 -29.34 12.15
N VAL A 339 2.56 -29.08 12.48
CA VAL A 339 2.98 -27.81 13.10
C VAL A 339 3.92 -27.00 12.21
N PHE A 340 4.92 -27.66 11.60
CA PHE A 340 5.94 -26.96 10.83
C PHE A 340 5.51 -26.65 9.39
N SER A 341 4.90 -27.62 8.70
CA SER A 341 4.47 -27.46 7.30
C SER A 341 3.46 -26.31 7.09
N PRO A 342 2.38 -26.16 7.90
CA PRO A 342 1.47 -25.02 7.74
C PRO A 342 2.21 -23.67 7.87
N LYS A 343 3.07 -23.52 8.87
CA LYS A 343 3.86 -22.30 9.06
C LYS A 343 4.79 -22.02 7.88
N TYR A 344 5.40 -23.05 7.32
CA TYR A 344 6.24 -22.91 6.14
C TYR A 344 5.48 -22.45 4.91
N LEU A 345 4.26 -22.97 4.69
CA LEU A 345 3.41 -22.49 3.60
C LEU A 345 3.11 -20.99 3.72
N TYR A 346 2.89 -20.48 4.93
CA TYR A 346 2.77 -19.04 5.17
C TYR A 346 4.06 -18.27 4.86
N VAL A 347 5.23 -18.80 5.22
CA VAL A 347 6.51 -18.17 4.86
C VAL A 347 6.72 -18.14 3.35
N CYS A 348 6.40 -19.23 2.64
CA CYS A 348 6.45 -19.28 1.17
C CYS A 348 5.48 -18.28 0.53
N ALA A 349 4.24 -18.20 1.00
CA ALA A 349 3.27 -17.25 0.48
C ALA A 349 3.63 -15.79 0.83
N THR A 350 4.21 -15.53 2.01
CA THR A 350 4.82 -14.23 2.37
C THR A 350 5.96 -13.88 1.41
N ALA A 351 6.75 -14.87 0.98
CA ALA A 351 7.81 -14.66 0.01
C ALA A 351 7.26 -14.26 -1.36
N VAL A 352 6.25 -14.97 -1.85
CA VAL A 352 5.53 -14.61 -3.08
C VAL A 352 4.94 -13.20 -2.97
N CYS A 353 4.33 -12.86 -1.83
CA CYS A 353 3.81 -11.52 -1.54
C CYS A 353 4.92 -10.46 -1.63
N THR A 354 6.07 -10.73 -1.01
CA THR A 354 7.21 -9.80 -1.01
C THR A 354 7.75 -9.61 -2.43
N TYR A 355 7.90 -10.69 -3.21
CA TYR A 355 8.37 -10.60 -4.59
C TYR A 355 7.41 -9.80 -5.49
N ILE A 356 6.10 -10.06 -5.39
CA ILE A 356 5.09 -9.32 -6.17
C ILE A 356 5.10 -7.84 -5.77
N GLY A 357 5.10 -7.52 -4.48
CA GLY A 357 5.11 -6.13 -4.02
C GLY A 357 6.38 -5.37 -4.43
N VAL A 358 7.55 -5.99 -4.26
CA VAL A 358 8.83 -5.41 -4.70
C VAL A 358 8.88 -5.24 -6.22
N PHE A 359 8.35 -6.21 -6.98
CA PHE A 359 8.24 -6.08 -8.43
C PHE A 359 7.39 -4.88 -8.86
N ILE A 360 6.24 -4.65 -8.21
CA ILE A 360 5.38 -3.49 -8.50
C ILE A 360 6.12 -2.18 -8.20
N VAL A 361 6.81 -2.08 -7.06
CA VAL A 361 7.60 -0.89 -6.70
C VAL A 361 8.73 -0.64 -7.70
N ALA A 362 9.48 -1.70 -8.05
CA ALA A 362 10.59 -1.59 -8.99
C ALA A 362 10.11 -1.22 -10.40
N ALA A 363 9.07 -1.89 -10.90
CA ALA A 363 8.49 -1.65 -12.21
C ALA A 363 7.94 -0.23 -12.33
N THR A 364 7.26 0.29 -11.29
CA THR A 364 6.76 1.67 -11.30
C THR A 364 7.86 2.71 -11.30
N GLY A 365 8.88 2.57 -10.44
CA GLY A 365 10.00 3.49 -10.41
C GLY A 365 10.79 3.49 -11.73
N PHE A 366 11.07 2.31 -12.27
CA PHE A 366 11.76 2.16 -13.56
C PHE A 366 10.93 2.72 -14.72
N TYR A 367 9.64 2.41 -14.79
CA TYR A 367 8.74 2.93 -15.82
C TYR A 367 8.66 4.46 -15.79
N ALA A 368 8.43 5.05 -14.62
CA ALA A 368 8.33 6.50 -14.48
C ALA A 368 9.64 7.19 -14.90
N TYR A 369 10.79 6.64 -14.50
CA TYR A 369 12.10 7.14 -14.93
C TYR A 369 12.30 7.01 -16.44
N PHE A 370 11.99 5.85 -17.02
CA PHE A 370 12.12 5.60 -18.46
C PHE A 370 11.30 6.59 -19.29
N VAL A 371 10.04 6.84 -18.89
CA VAL A 371 9.17 7.81 -19.57
C VAL A 371 9.78 9.22 -19.53
N LEU A 372 10.36 9.64 -18.39
CA LEU A 372 11.01 10.94 -18.30
C LEU A 372 12.22 11.07 -19.22
N VAL A 373 13.05 10.03 -19.30
CA VAL A 373 14.21 10.00 -20.22
C VAL A 373 13.75 10.13 -21.67
N MET A 374 12.70 9.40 -22.07
CA MET A 374 12.15 9.51 -23.43
C MET A 374 11.57 10.90 -23.72
N ARG A 375 10.90 11.52 -22.74
CA ARG A 375 10.34 12.87 -22.89
C ARG A 375 11.43 13.92 -23.08
N LYS A 376 12.60 13.74 -22.46
CA LYS A 376 13.77 14.63 -22.63
C LYS A 376 14.37 14.60 -24.03
N GLN A 377 14.32 13.44 -24.71
CA GLN A 377 14.93 13.26 -26.03
C GLN A 377 14.11 13.86 -27.19
N LYS A 378 12.85 14.27 -26.94
CA LYS A 378 12.07 14.98 -27.96
C LYS A 378 12.54 16.43 -28.05
N PRO A 379 13.19 16.88 -29.14
CA PRO A 379 13.52 18.28 -29.29
C PRO A 379 12.21 19.08 -29.32
N TYR A 380 12.11 20.08 -28.46
CA TYR A 380 11.07 21.10 -28.62
C TYR A 380 11.35 21.81 -29.93
N SER A 381 10.57 21.51 -30.97
CA SER A 381 10.50 22.36 -32.15
C SER A 381 9.97 23.71 -31.68
N CYS A 382 10.87 24.69 -31.59
CA CYS A 382 10.53 26.08 -31.27
C CYS A 382 9.80 26.72 -32.45
#